data_AF-A0A401SF01-F1
#
_entry.id   AF-A0A401SF01-F1
#
_cell.length_a   1.000
_cell.length_b   1.000
_cell.length_c   1.000
_cell.angle_alpha   90.00
_cell.angle_beta   90.00
_cell.angle_gamma   90.00
#
_symmetry.space_group_name_H-M   'P 1'
#
loop_
_entity.id
_entity.type
_entity.pdbx_description
1 polymer ?
#
loop_
_entity_poly.entity_id
_entity_poly.type
_entity_poly.pdbx_seq_one_letter_code
_entity_poly.pdbx_strand_id
1 'polypeptide(L)'
;MLGLAFMAEYDSEPTKDKKVLLEDACLCFRASITLENKPVVGTPPVELTNQKWWRDWKMDESLKAQQQHQQQQQQQQQQQQALKGAASAAPAPPKGGAARGRATATKGPAAASPQKAANAPRGAAAAARGGRGRAAAKPMTPSRQPEKPAGKDAVPGTSTGTGQGGKSPTLPPAINPVSFAYRLALARALSRLDELSAEAQNYYNEVIKMAPGVHDAYMELADLLLKTNPLQAVDVYSKFPLKPLNSQTYDDAFITGEIVRLLMKYEKYDDKRLAPNLIAYGRVMGLASIDNYVNTLDRKMKNELLMKVYAGIHDKSIEDTELQAFFTFKHWI
;
A
#
# COMPACT_ATOMS: atom_id res chain seq x y z
N MET A 1 -2.25 -7.88 -1.34
CA MET A 1 -2.10 -7.53 -2.76
C MET A 1 -0.75 -8.03 -3.23
N LEU A 2 -0.68 -9.25 -3.79
CA LEU A 2 0.62 -9.85 -4.18
C LEU A 2 1.28 -9.09 -5.35
N GLY A 3 0.50 -8.67 -6.35
CA GLY A 3 1.04 -7.92 -7.50
C GLY A 3 1.76 -6.63 -7.12
N LEU A 4 1.39 -5.97 -6.01
CA LEU A 4 2.12 -4.78 -5.51
C LEU A 4 3.52 -5.13 -4.98
N ALA A 5 3.72 -6.34 -4.43
CA ALA A 5 5.03 -6.80 -3.99
C ALA A 5 5.94 -7.09 -5.19
N PHE A 6 5.42 -7.75 -6.24
CA PHE A 6 6.16 -7.97 -7.48
C PHE A 6 6.53 -6.66 -8.19
N MET A 7 5.62 -5.68 -8.22
CA MET A 7 5.95 -4.34 -8.72
C MET A 7 7.04 -3.66 -7.89
N ALA A 8 6.98 -3.72 -6.56
CA ALA A 8 8.00 -3.13 -5.69
C ALA A 8 9.37 -3.81 -5.84
N GLU A 9 9.41 -5.13 -6.05
CA GLU A 9 10.64 -5.88 -6.32
C GLU A 9 11.23 -5.51 -7.69
N TYR A 10 10.39 -5.35 -8.73
CA TYR A 10 10.82 -4.85 -10.04
C TYR A 10 11.35 -3.42 -9.96
N ASP A 11 10.61 -2.51 -9.32
CA ASP A 11 10.98 -1.09 -9.20
C ASP A 11 12.28 -0.90 -8.37
N SER A 12 12.66 -1.86 -7.53
CA SER A 12 13.93 -1.83 -6.78
C SER A 12 15.17 -2.05 -7.66
N GLU A 13 15.06 -2.87 -8.71
CA GLU A 13 16.14 -3.24 -9.63
C GLU A 13 15.54 -3.57 -11.01
N PRO A 14 15.23 -2.57 -11.85
CA PRO A 14 14.55 -2.79 -13.13
C PRO A 14 15.50 -3.40 -14.17
N THR A 15 15.61 -4.73 -14.18
CA THR A 15 16.37 -5.50 -15.18
C THR A 15 15.45 -6.19 -16.18
N LYS A 16 15.99 -6.55 -17.36
CA LYS A 16 15.21 -7.28 -18.39
C LYS A 16 14.69 -8.62 -17.88
N ASP A 17 15.50 -9.32 -17.09
CA ASP A 17 15.17 -10.65 -16.55
C ASP A 17 14.04 -10.57 -15.50
N LYS A 18 13.91 -9.44 -14.80
CA LYS A 18 12.84 -9.17 -13.83
C LYS A 18 11.50 -8.78 -14.47
N LYS A 19 11.39 -8.67 -15.80
CA LYS A 19 10.09 -8.41 -16.47
C LYS A 19 9.01 -9.44 -16.12
N VAL A 20 9.39 -10.68 -15.83
CA VAL A 20 8.43 -11.73 -15.40
C VAL A 20 7.65 -11.33 -14.14
N LEU A 21 8.23 -10.50 -13.26
CA LEU A 21 7.54 -9.98 -12.07
C LEU A 21 6.39 -9.04 -12.45
N LEU A 22 6.53 -8.26 -13.52
CA LEU A 22 5.46 -7.40 -14.03
C LEU A 22 4.35 -8.23 -14.70
N GLU A 23 4.71 -9.32 -15.38
CA GLU A 23 3.74 -10.26 -15.97
C GLU A 23 2.93 -10.97 -14.87
N ASP A 24 3.61 -11.51 -13.84
CA ASP A 24 2.97 -12.10 -12.64
C ASP A 24 2.12 -11.05 -11.88
N ALA A 25 2.57 -9.79 -11.81
CA ALA A 25 1.77 -8.69 -11.25
C ALA A 25 0.50 -8.43 -12.06
N CYS A 26 0.60 -8.36 -13.39
CA CYS A 26 -0.56 -8.20 -14.27
C CYS A 26 -1.57 -9.33 -14.10
N LEU A 27 -1.11 -10.59 -14.02
CA LEU A 27 -1.95 -11.75 -13.72
C LEU A 27 -2.61 -11.61 -12.34
N CYS A 28 -1.88 -11.16 -11.32
CA CYS A 28 -2.44 -10.91 -9.98
C CYS A 28 -3.55 -9.87 -9.98
N PHE A 29 -3.41 -8.76 -10.71
CA PHE A 29 -4.45 -7.74 -10.77
C PHE A 29 -5.65 -8.16 -11.64
N ARG A 30 -5.42 -8.81 -12.79
CA ARG A 30 -6.50 -9.40 -13.61
C ARG A 30 -7.31 -10.45 -12.84
N ALA A 31 -6.65 -11.30 -12.05
CA ALA A 31 -7.30 -12.26 -11.16
C ALA A 31 -8.12 -11.54 -10.08
N SER A 32 -7.60 -10.46 -9.49
CA SER A 32 -8.32 -9.65 -8.49
C SER A 32 -9.59 -9.00 -9.06
N ILE A 33 -9.50 -8.42 -10.28
CA ILE A 33 -10.66 -7.86 -11.00
C ILE A 33 -11.67 -8.97 -11.34
N THR A 34 -11.20 -10.13 -11.77
CA THR A 34 -12.03 -11.30 -12.09
C THR A 34 -12.75 -11.88 -10.86
N LEU A 35 -12.27 -11.59 -9.65
CA LEU A 35 -12.90 -12.00 -8.39
C LEU A 35 -13.92 -10.99 -7.84
N GLU A 36 -14.02 -9.77 -8.41
CA GLU A 36 -15.03 -8.78 -8.01
C GLU A 36 -16.46 -9.34 -8.19
N ASN A 37 -17.35 -9.00 -7.26
CA ASN A 37 -18.73 -9.51 -7.16
C ASN A 37 -18.87 -11.04 -6.97
N LYS A 38 -17.77 -11.78 -6.82
CA LYS A 38 -17.79 -13.21 -6.45
C LYS A 38 -17.62 -13.37 -4.93
N PRO A 39 -18.02 -14.52 -4.35
CA PRO A 39 -17.73 -14.84 -2.96
C PRO A 39 -16.23 -14.79 -2.64
N VAL A 40 -15.88 -14.31 -1.44
CA VAL A 40 -14.50 -14.27 -0.92
C VAL A 40 -13.89 -15.67 -0.79
N VAL A 41 -14.72 -16.69 -0.57
CA VAL A 41 -14.31 -18.10 -0.49
C VAL A 41 -14.71 -18.82 -1.78
N GLY A 42 -13.75 -19.41 -2.46
CA GLY A 42 -13.97 -20.15 -3.71
C GLY A 42 -12.70 -20.84 -4.20
N THR A 43 -12.76 -21.46 -5.38
CA THR A 43 -11.60 -22.02 -6.07
C THR A 43 -10.63 -20.90 -6.48
N PRO A 44 -9.30 -21.05 -6.28
CA PRO A 44 -8.34 -20.04 -6.69
C PRO A 44 -8.34 -19.85 -8.22
N PRO A 45 -8.21 -18.60 -8.72
CA PRO A 45 -8.09 -18.32 -10.16
C PRO A 45 -6.94 -19.10 -10.81
N VAL A 46 -7.18 -19.64 -12.00
CA VAL A 46 -6.22 -20.49 -12.74
C VAL A 46 -4.96 -19.69 -13.14
N GLU A 47 -5.15 -18.40 -13.38
CA GLU A 47 -4.13 -17.39 -13.66
C GLU A 47 -3.15 -17.21 -12.50
N LEU A 48 -3.57 -17.51 -11.26
CA LEU A 48 -2.70 -17.53 -10.08
C LEU A 48 -2.08 -18.92 -9.88
N THR A 49 -2.85 -20.00 -10.05
CA THR A 49 -2.35 -21.36 -9.77
C THR A 49 -1.21 -21.79 -10.69
N ASN A 50 -1.13 -21.20 -11.88
CA ASN A 50 -0.09 -21.47 -12.86
C ASN A 50 1.22 -20.72 -12.58
N GLN A 51 1.22 -19.67 -11.74
CA GLN A 51 2.43 -18.90 -11.45
C GLN A 51 3.42 -19.73 -10.62
N LYS A 52 4.71 -19.42 -10.74
CA LYS A 52 5.78 -20.23 -10.13
C LYS A 52 5.66 -20.25 -8.60
N TRP A 53 5.49 -19.08 -7.97
CA TRP A 53 5.39 -18.95 -6.52
C TRP A 53 4.24 -19.78 -5.92
N TRP A 54 3.12 -19.94 -6.63
CA TRP A 54 1.99 -20.76 -6.15
C TRP A 54 2.34 -22.24 -6.16
N ARG A 55 3.00 -22.70 -7.23
CA ARG A 55 3.46 -24.09 -7.35
C ARG A 55 4.52 -24.42 -6.30
N ASP A 56 5.50 -23.53 -6.11
CA ASP A 56 6.55 -23.66 -5.10
C ASP A 56 5.93 -23.68 -3.68
N TRP A 57 5.03 -22.75 -3.36
CA TRP A 57 4.29 -22.73 -2.10
C TRP A 57 3.48 -24.00 -1.86
N LYS A 58 2.83 -24.55 -2.90
CA LYS A 58 2.02 -25.77 -2.78
C LYS A 58 2.88 -27.02 -2.55
N MET A 59 4.06 -27.08 -3.17
CA MET A 59 5.05 -28.13 -2.88
C MET A 59 5.53 -28.04 -1.42
N ASP A 60 5.89 -26.84 -0.96
CA ASP A 60 6.30 -26.56 0.42
C ASP A 60 5.23 -26.97 1.45
N GLU A 61 3.97 -26.64 1.17
CA GLU A 61 2.83 -27.01 2.03
C GLU A 61 2.63 -28.53 2.07
N SER A 62 2.78 -29.22 0.92
CA SER A 62 2.70 -30.68 0.85
C SER A 62 3.85 -31.36 1.61
N LEU A 63 5.07 -30.80 1.55
CA LEU A 63 6.24 -31.30 2.27
C LEU A 63 6.05 -31.14 3.78
N LYS A 64 5.55 -29.98 4.23
CA LYS A 64 5.21 -29.71 5.64
C LYS A 64 4.13 -30.67 6.15
N ALA A 65 3.10 -30.95 5.35
CA ALA A 65 2.06 -31.92 5.70
C ALA A 65 2.61 -33.35 5.84
N GLN A 66 3.50 -33.79 4.93
CA GLN A 66 4.17 -35.09 5.03
C GLN A 66 5.05 -35.21 6.27
N GLN A 67 5.83 -34.17 6.60
CA GLN A 67 6.67 -34.13 7.80
C GLN A 67 5.83 -34.19 9.09
N GLN A 68 4.73 -33.44 9.15
CA GLN A 68 3.79 -33.51 10.29
C GLN A 68 3.17 -34.90 10.44
N HIS A 69 2.80 -35.56 9.32
CA HIS A 69 2.24 -36.91 9.36
C HIS A 69 3.27 -37.95 9.85
N GLN A 70 4.53 -37.86 9.42
CA GLN A 70 5.61 -38.72 9.94
C GLN A 70 5.86 -38.49 11.43
N GLN A 71 5.87 -37.24 11.90
CA GLN A 71 6.04 -36.95 13.33
C GLN A 71 4.88 -37.51 14.18
N GLN A 72 3.63 -37.41 13.71
CA GLN A 72 2.48 -38.01 14.40
C GLN A 72 2.57 -39.54 14.44
N GLN A 73 2.99 -40.19 13.35
CA GLN A 73 3.20 -41.65 13.35
C GLN A 73 4.30 -42.09 14.33
N GLN A 74 5.42 -41.35 14.41
CA GLN A 74 6.49 -41.65 15.36
C GLN A 74 6.04 -41.49 16.82
N GLN A 75 5.24 -40.46 17.14
CA GLN A 75 4.67 -40.28 18.48
C GLN A 75 3.71 -41.42 18.85
N GLN A 76 2.87 -41.89 17.91
CA GLN A 76 1.98 -43.02 18.15
C GLN A 76 2.75 -44.34 18.36
N GLN A 77 3.84 -44.58 17.61
CA GLN A 77 4.68 -45.77 17.82
C GLN A 77 5.40 -45.75 19.17
N GLN A 78 5.89 -44.59 19.64
CA GLN A 78 6.49 -44.46 20.97
C GLN A 78 5.47 -44.72 22.10
N GLN A 79 4.22 -44.25 21.96
CA GLN A 79 3.16 -44.55 22.94
C GLN A 79 2.80 -46.04 22.94
N GLN A 80 2.79 -46.73 21.79
CA GLN A 80 2.55 -48.17 21.73
C GLN A 80 3.72 -49.01 22.27
N GLN A 81 4.96 -48.54 22.15
CA GLN A 81 6.11 -49.20 22.80
C GLN A 81 6.10 -49.00 24.33
N ALA A 82 5.72 -47.81 24.82
CA ALA A 82 5.56 -47.56 26.26
C ALA A 82 4.51 -48.49 26.91
N LEU A 83 3.44 -48.84 26.19
CA LEU A 83 2.40 -49.76 26.66
C LEU A 83 2.80 -51.24 26.62
N LYS A 84 3.80 -51.64 25.81
CA LYS A 84 4.31 -53.03 25.77
C LYS A 84 5.41 -53.34 26.79
N GLY A 85 5.94 -52.33 27.49
CA GLY A 85 6.99 -52.49 28.51
C GLY A 85 6.49 -52.85 29.92
N ALA A 86 5.19 -52.79 30.19
CA ALA A 86 4.62 -52.91 31.54
C ALA A 86 3.83 -54.22 31.73
N ALA A 87 4.54 -55.37 31.73
CA ALA A 87 3.94 -56.67 32.04
C ALA A 87 4.81 -57.50 33.02
N SER A 88 4.18 -57.92 34.13
CA SER A 88 4.63 -58.88 35.15
C SER A 88 5.93 -58.58 35.93
N ALA A 89 5.76 -57.88 37.05
CA ALA A 89 6.37 -58.27 38.33
C ALA A 89 5.42 -57.87 39.48
N ALA A 90 4.57 -58.81 39.91
CA ALA A 90 3.68 -58.59 41.05
C ALA A 90 4.46 -58.68 42.39
N PRO A 91 4.10 -57.88 43.41
CA PRO A 91 4.86 -57.83 44.66
C PRO A 91 4.54 -59.01 45.59
N ALA A 92 5.58 -59.59 46.21
CA ALA A 92 5.43 -60.57 47.28
C ALA A 92 5.35 -59.88 48.66
N PRO A 93 4.51 -60.36 49.61
CA PRO A 93 4.31 -59.73 50.92
C PRO A 93 5.44 -60.07 51.92
N PRO A 94 5.62 -59.26 52.99
CA PRO A 94 6.77 -59.37 53.88
C PRO A 94 6.61 -60.48 54.93
N LYS A 95 7.73 -61.14 55.28
CA LYS A 95 7.91 -61.86 56.55
C LYS A 95 9.17 -61.35 57.24
N GLY A 96 9.02 -60.94 58.50
CA GLY A 96 10.12 -60.45 59.33
C GLY A 96 10.91 -61.56 60.02
N GLY A 97 12.09 -61.22 60.52
CA GLY A 97 12.99 -62.06 61.31
C GLY A 97 14.26 -61.27 61.59
N ALA A 98 14.72 -61.23 62.85
CA ALA A 98 15.63 -60.18 63.32
C ALA A 98 17.06 -60.65 63.65
N ALA A 99 17.94 -59.64 63.74
CA ALA A 99 19.06 -59.50 64.70
C ALA A 99 20.52 -59.76 64.24
N ARG A 100 21.33 -58.69 64.42
CA ARG A 100 22.77 -58.61 64.78
C ARG A 100 23.81 -59.27 63.84
N GLY A 101 24.87 -58.59 63.39
CA GLY A 101 25.24 -57.17 63.54
C GLY A 101 26.74 -56.88 63.25
N ARG A 102 27.16 -55.64 63.57
CA ARG A 102 28.55 -55.13 63.73
C ARG A 102 29.37 -54.72 62.48
N ALA A 103 29.19 -53.44 62.15
CA ALA A 103 30.12 -52.42 61.60
C ALA A 103 31.61 -52.72 61.31
N THR A 104 32.11 -52.11 60.23
CA THR A 104 33.27 -51.18 60.21
C THR A 104 33.05 -50.07 59.15
N ALA A 105 33.83 -48.98 59.20
CA ALA A 105 33.54 -47.72 58.50
C ALA A 105 34.70 -47.17 57.64
N THR A 106 34.36 -46.40 56.59
CA THR A 106 35.21 -45.43 55.87
C THR A 106 34.27 -44.49 55.07
N LYS A 107 34.12 -43.20 55.41
CA LYS A 107 34.94 -42.03 54.99
C LYS A 107 35.15 -41.89 53.47
N GLY A 108 34.51 -40.89 52.85
CA GLY A 108 34.79 -40.41 51.49
C GLY A 108 33.74 -39.36 51.04
N PRO A 109 34.10 -38.18 50.49
CA PRO A 109 33.22 -37.00 50.56
C PRO A 109 32.64 -36.52 49.23
N ALA A 110 31.69 -35.57 49.33
CA ALA A 110 31.27 -34.70 48.23
C ALA A 110 32.29 -33.58 47.96
N ALA A 111 32.39 -33.16 46.70
CA ALA A 111 32.91 -31.87 46.24
C ALA A 111 32.09 -31.50 44.97
N ALA A 112 31.40 -30.37 44.87
CA ALA A 112 31.85 -28.98 44.96
C ALA A 112 32.61 -28.53 43.69
N SER A 113 32.08 -27.48 43.06
CA SER A 113 32.59 -26.85 41.83
C SER A 113 33.94 -26.16 42.02
N PRO A 114 34.57 -25.70 40.92
CA PRO A 114 35.03 -24.30 40.94
C PRO A 114 34.68 -23.49 39.68
N GLN A 115 34.43 -22.21 39.89
CA GLN A 115 34.41 -21.17 38.85
C GLN A 115 35.83 -20.74 38.47
N LYS A 116 36.01 -20.26 37.24
CA LYS A 116 36.65 -18.98 36.84
C LYS A 116 36.35 -18.78 35.33
N ALA A 117 35.77 -17.67 34.87
CA ALA A 117 36.32 -16.30 34.78
C ALA A 117 37.56 -16.25 33.87
N ALA A 118 37.77 -15.26 32.99
CA ALA A 118 36.93 -14.17 32.45
C ALA A 118 37.69 -13.56 31.23
N ASN A 119 37.02 -12.75 30.41
CA ASN A 119 37.53 -11.50 29.78
C ASN A 119 36.93 -11.21 28.39
N ALA A 120 36.21 -10.09 28.32
CA ALA A 120 36.27 -9.13 27.20
C ALA A 120 37.23 -7.98 27.64
N PRO A 121 37.41 -6.81 26.95
CA PRO A 121 36.77 -6.30 25.72
C PRO A 121 37.71 -5.48 24.76
N ARG A 122 37.11 -4.72 23.83
CA ARG A 122 37.63 -3.60 22.98
C ARG A 122 38.55 -3.99 21.79
N GLY A 123 38.50 -3.30 20.64
CA GLY A 123 37.58 -2.25 20.17
C GLY A 123 37.93 -1.68 18.77
N ALA A 124 37.03 -0.86 18.19
CA ALA A 124 37.24 0.39 17.40
C ALA A 124 38.30 0.48 16.24
N ALA A 125 38.12 1.20 15.12
CA ALA A 125 36.99 2.01 14.58
C ALA A 125 37.23 2.46 13.10
N ALA A 126 36.15 2.89 12.41
CA ALA A 126 36.06 3.89 11.29
C ALA A 126 36.89 3.67 9.98
N ALA A 127 36.62 4.30 8.80
CA ALA A 127 35.71 5.37 8.35
C ALA A 127 35.59 5.33 6.78
N ALA A 128 34.85 6.16 6.02
CA ALA A 128 33.54 6.84 6.15
C ALA A 128 33.29 7.81 4.95
N ARG A 129 32.15 7.72 4.21
CA ARG A 129 31.55 8.74 3.28
C ARG A 129 30.33 8.12 2.53
N GLY A 130 29.19 8.77 2.33
CA GLY A 130 28.67 10.07 2.82
C GLY A 130 27.24 10.32 2.30
N GLY A 131 26.49 11.27 2.88
CA GLY A 131 25.13 11.61 2.43
C GLY A 131 24.39 12.55 3.39
N ARG A 132 23.72 13.59 2.87
CA ARG A 132 23.00 14.62 3.65
C ARG A 132 21.51 14.25 3.81
N GLY A 133 20.89 14.53 4.95
CA GLY A 133 19.42 14.40 5.08
C GLY A 133 18.87 14.74 6.47
N ARG A 134 18.03 15.77 6.57
CA ARG A 134 17.43 16.33 7.80
C ARG A 134 16.59 15.34 8.62
N ALA A 135 16.52 15.60 9.92
CA ALA A 135 15.59 14.96 10.86
C ALA A 135 14.14 15.46 10.68
N ALA A 136 13.17 14.60 11.04
CA ALA A 136 11.77 14.96 11.31
C ALA A 136 11.29 14.23 12.58
N ALA A 137 10.43 14.89 13.36
CA ALA A 137 10.07 14.47 14.72
C ALA A 137 8.93 13.44 14.77
N LYS A 138 8.86 12.69 15.89
CA LYS A 138 7.74 11.78 16.21
C LYS A 138 6.51 12.59 16.65
N PRO A 139 5.30 12.31 16.15
CA PRO A 139 4.06 12.79 16.77
C PRO A 139 3.72 11.98 18.03
N MET A 140 3.45 12.67 19.14
CA MET A 140 2.80 12.08 20.31
C MET A 140 1.28 12.19 20.15
N THR A 141 0.54 11.11 20.42
CA THR A 141 -0.92 11.14 20.54
C THR A 141 -1.33 11.07 22.01
N PRO A 142 -2.07 12.07 22.56
CA PRO A 142 -2.63 11.98 23.89
C PRO A 142 -3.90 11.09 23.88
N SER A 143 -3.93 10.12 24.78
CA SER A 143 -5.07 9.23 24.99
C SER A 143 -6.27 10.00 25.56
N ARG A 144 -7.48 9.75 25.05
CA ARG A 144 -8.73 10.24 25.63
C ARG A 144 -9.64 9.06 25.98
N GLN A 145 -9.89 8.89 27.28
CA GLN A 145 -10.83 7.88 27.80
C GLN A 145 -12.27 8.24 27.39
N PRO A 146 -13.13 7.25 27.10
CA PRO A 146 -14.58 7.43 27.15
C PRO A 146 -15.08 7.26 28.59
N GLU A 147 -15.91 8.20 29.03
CA GLU A 147 -16.56 8.18 30.36
C GLU A 147 -17.68 7.14 30.44
N LYS A 148 -18.01 6.79 31.68
CA LYS A 148 -18.99 5.78 32.07
C LYS A 148 -20.29 6.46 32.52
N PRO A 149 -21.47 5.95 32.17
CA PRO A 149 -22.65 6.09 33.01
C PRO A 149 -22.92 4.80 33.80
N ALA A 150 -23.24 4.95 35.09
CA ALA A 150 -24.01 3.97 35.86
C ALA A 150 -25.51 4.32 35.74
N GLY A 151 -26.47 3.41 35.94
CA GLY A 151 -26.40 1.97 36.21
C GLY A 151 -27.71 1.47 36.85
N LYS A 152 -27.77 0.17 37.19
CA LYS A 152 -28.84 -0.53 37.95
C LYS A 152 -30.20 -0.61 37.21
N ASP A 153 -31.00 -1.68 37.32
CA ASP A 153 -31.22 -2.59 38.46
C ASP A 153 -30.95 -4.10 38.22
N ALA A 154 -31.10 -4.88 39.31
CA ALA A 154 -30.78 -6.31 39.46
C ALA A 154 -32.04 -7.19 39.19
N VAL A 155 -31.98 -8.36 38.49
CA VAL A 155 -31.58 -9.73 38.94
C VAL A 155 -32.56 -10.31 40.00
N PRO A 156 -32.91 -11.63 40.05
CA PRO A 156 -32.32 -12.84 39.42
C PRO A 156 -33.27 -13.85 38.71
N GLY A 157 -32.69 -14.89 38.08
CA GLY A 157 -33.36 -16.20 37.94
C GLY A 157 -32.80 -17.17 36.87
N THR A 158 -31.92 -18.10 37.29
CA THR A 158 -31.79 -19.53 36.88
C THR A 158 -32.17 -19.98 35.44
N SER A 159 -31.45 -20.84 34.70
CA SER A 159 -30.62 -21.98 35.10
C SER A 159 -29.62 -22.43 34.00
N THR A 160 -28.62 -23.23 34.38
CA THR A 160 -27.68 -23.94 33.52
C THR A 160 -28.36 -24.91 32.53
N GLY A 161 -27.86 -24.98 31.28
CA GLY A 161 -28.34 -25.96 30.29
C GLY A 161 -27.34 -26.19 29.14
N THR A 162 -26.64 -27.31 29.16
CA THR A 162 -25.66 -27.71 28.13
C THR A 162 -26.31 -28.26 26.86
N GLY A 163 -25.93 -27.69 25.71
CA GLY A 163 -25.84 -28.39 24.43
C GLY A 163 -27.13 -28.59 23.62
N GLN A 164 -27.20 -27.98 22.44
CA GLN A 164 -27.31 -28.69 21.15
C GLN A 164 -27.37 -27.71 19.96
N GLY A 165 -26.62 -28.02 18.90
CA GLY A 165 -27.13 -27.99 17.52
C GLY A 165 -27.66 -26.70 16.90
N GLY A 166 -27.48 -25.52 17.49
CA GLY A 166 -27.85 -24.25 16.85
C GLY A 166 -26.96 -23.97 15.64
N LYS A 167 -27.47 -24.16 14.42
CA LYS A 167 -26.84 -23.60 13.21
C LYS A 167 -26.74 -22.09 13.40
N SER A 168 -25.51 -21.57 13.53
CA SER A 168 -25.26 -20.13 13.50
C SER A 168 -25.98 -19.53 12.29
N PRO A 169 -26.67 -18.38 12.43
CA PRO A 169 -27.32 -17.75 11.30
C PRO A 169 -26.28 -17.53 10.21
N THR A 170 -26.47 -18.16 9.06
CA THR A 170 -25.51 -18.14 7.96
C THR A 170 -25.45 -16.72 7.44
N LEU A 171 -24.47 -15.95 7.94
CA LEU A 171 -24.15 -14.64 7.39
C LEU A 171 -24.01 -14.78 5.87
N PRO A 172 -24.63 -13.88 5.07
CA PRO A 172 -24.52 -13.96 3.62
C PRO A 172 -23.04 -14.01 3.25
N PRO A 173 -22.64 -14.87 2.30
CA PRO A 173 -21.24 -15.06 1.96
C PRO A 173 -20.62 -13.71 1.60
N ALA A 174 -19.51 -13.35 2.26
CA ALA A 174 -18.83 -12.10 1.97
C ALA A 174 -18.48 -12.04 0.48
N ILE A 175 -18.81 -10.92 -0.17
CA ILE A 175 -18.60 -10.69 -1.61
C ILE A 175 -17.40 -9.76 -1.78
N ASN A 176 -16.52 -10.04 -2.73
CA ASN A 176 -15.41 -9.15 -3.05
C ASN A 176 -15.94 -7.82 -3.64
N PRO A 177 -15.64 -6.66 -3.05
CA PRO A 177 -16.10 -5.38 -3.57
C PRO A 177 -15.38 -5.03 -4.88
N VAL A 178 -16.10 -4.36 -5.78
CA VAL A 178 -15.50 -3.71 -6.96
C VAL A 178 -14.57 -2.59 -6.51
N SER A 179 -13.36 -2.53 -7.06
CA SER A 179 -12.35 -1.51 -6.70
C SER A 179 -11.58 -0.99 -7.90
N PHE A 180 -11.46 0.35 -7.98
CA PHE A 180 -10.61 0.99 -8.98
C PHE A 180 -9.12 0.70 -8.73
N ALA A 181 -8.72 0.34 -7.50
CA ALA A 181 -7.32 0.15 -7.13
C ALA A 181 -6.66 -1.02 -7.89
N TYR A 182 -7.41 -2.09 -8.18
CA TYR A 182 -6.89 -3.20 -8.99
C TYR A 182 -6.65 -2.80 -10.45
N ARG A 183 -7.54 -1.97 -11.02
CA ARG A 183 -7.42 -1.45 -12.40
C ARG A 183 -6.28 -0.45 -12.52
N LEU A 184 -6.13 0.45 -11.54
CA LEU A 184 -5.01 1.40 -11.49
C LEU A 184 -3.66 0.68 -11.38
N ALA A 185 -3.56 -0.32 -10.50
CA ALA A 185 -2.33 -1.11 -10.36
C ALA A 185 -2.02 -1.97 -11.60
N LEU A 186 -3.05 -2.51 -12.27
CA LEU A 186 -2.89 -3.20 -13.56
C LEU A 186 -2.38 -2.26 -14.66
N ALA A 187 -2.98 -1.07 -14.78
CA ALA A 187 -2.54 -0.05 -15.75
C ALA A 187 -1.07 0.35 -15.53
N ARG A 188 -0.65 0.51 -14.26
CA ARG A 188 0.73 0.80 -13.84
C ARG A 188 1.73 -0.33 -14.11
N ALA A 189 1.29 -1.58 -14.09
CA ALA A 189 2.13 -2.73 -14.43
C ALA A 189 2.26 -2.87 -15.96
N LEU A 190 1.16 -2.73 -16.69
CA LEU A 190 1.14 -2.73 -18.16
C LEU A 190 1.99 -1.59 -18.75
N SER A 191 1.93 -0.38 -18.20
CA SER A 191 2.74 0.76 -18.67
C SER A 191 4.25 0.59 -18.44
N ARG A 192 4.67 -0.25 -17.47
CA ARG A 192 6.07 -0.63 -17.26
C ARG A 192 6.55 -1.72 -18.22
N LEU A 193 5.63 -2.59 -18.67
CA LEU A 193 5.92 -3.62 -19.66
C LEU A 193 6.08 -3.03 -21.07
N ASP A 194 5.14 -2.16 -21.44
CA ASP A 194 5.05 -1.44 -22.70
C ASP A 194 4.57 0.01 -22.47
N GLU A 195 5.44 0.96 -22.76
CA GLU A 195 5.18 2.40 -22.58
C GLU A 195 4.12 2.96 -23.53
N LEU A 196 3.74 2.21 -24.56
CA LEU A 196 2.70 2.58 -25.53
C LEU A 196 1.43 1.73 -25.38
N SER A 197 1.30 0.95 -24.30
CA SER A 197 0.24 -0.02 -24.10
C SER A 197 -1.16 0.61 -24.18
N ALA A 198 -1.90 0.28 -25.25
CA ALA A 198 -3.31 0.64 -25.38
C ALA A 198 -4.18 -0.01 -24.30
N GLU A 199 -3.78 -1.18 -23.78
CA GLU A 199 -4.46 -1.84 -22.66
C GLU A 199 -4.29 -1.04 -21.35
N ALA A 200 -3.09 -0.52 -21.07
CA ALA A 200 -2.88 0.38 -19.94
C ALA A 200 -3.77 1.63 -20.05
N GLN A 201 -3.82 2.26 -21.23
CA GLN A 201 -4.69 3.41 -21.49
C GLN A 201 -6.18 3.09 -21.24
N ASN A 202 -6.66 1.92 -21.64
CA ASN A 202 -8.03 1.49 -21.38
C ASN A 202 -8.32 1.37 -19.88
N TYR A 203 -7.43 0.75 -19.09
CA TYR A 203 -7.61 0.64 -17.65
C TYR A 203 -7.55 1.98 -16.92
N TYR A 204 -6.67 2.93 -17.31
CA TYR A 204 -6.73 4.28 -16.74
C TYR A 204 -8.07 4.97 -17.05
N ASN A 205 -8.61 4.81 -18.27
CA ASN A 205 -9.93 5.32 -18.62
C ASN A 205 -11.06 4.64 -17.81
N GLU A 206 -10.94 3.37 -17.43
CA GLU A 206 -11.87 2.73 -16.48
C GLU A 206 -11.75 3.33 -15.07
N VAL A 207 -10.53 3.55 -14.56
CA VAL A 207 -10.32 4.19 -13.25
C VAL A 207 -10.94 5.58 -13.23
N ILE A 208 -10.75 6.38 -14.28
CA ILE A 208 -11.36 7.71 -14.44
C ILE A 208 -12.91 7.63 -14.39
N LYS A 209 -13.51 6.63 -15.05
CA LYS A 209 -14.98 6.42 -15.01
C LYS A 209 -15.48 6.00 -13.63
N MET A 210 -14.72 5.18 -12.90
CA MET A 210 -15.10 4.66 -11.58
C MET A 210 -14.85 5.64 -10.44
N ALA A 211 -13.77 6.42 -10.53
CA ALA A 211 -13.27 7.29 -9.48
C ALA A 211 -12.65 8.56 -10.10
N PRO A 212 -13.46 9.49 -10.64
CA PRO A 212 -12.95 10.66 -11.37
C PRO A 212 -12.18 11.67 -10.50
N GLY A 213 -12.21 11.53 -9.17
CA GLY A 213 -11.39 12.32 -8.25
C GLY A 213 -9.96 11.80 -8.02
N VAL A 214 -9.52 10.75 -8.73
CA VAL A 214 -8.18 10.15 -8.55
C VAL A 214 -7.19 10.78 -9.53
N HIS A 215 -6.41 11.77 -9.07
CA HIS A 215 -5.41 12.48 -9.88
C HIS A 215 -4.44 11.53 -10.59
N ASP A 216 -3.94 10.50 -9.90
CA ASP A 216 -3.00 9.50 -10.42
C ASP A 216 -3.40 8.96 -11.81
N ALA A 217 -4.68 8.65 -12.01
CA ALA A 217 -5.16 8.07 -13.25
C ALA A 217 -5.13 9.05 -14.43
N TYR A 218 -5.24 10.36 -14.16
CA TYR A 218 -5.11 11.40 -15.17
C TYR A 218 -3.65 11.70 -15.46
N MET A 219 -2.80 11.80 -14.41
CA MET A 219 -1.37 12.07 -14.54
C MET A 219 -0.65 10.95 -15.32
N GLU A 220 -0.90 9.70 -14.97
CA GLU A 220 -0.23 8.54 -15.58
C GLU A 220 -0.77 8.25 -16.99
N LEU A 221 -2.06 8.44 -17.25
CA LEU A 221 -2.61 8.37 -18.61
C LEU A 221 -2.07 9.49 -19.51
N ALA A 222 -1.95 10.71 -18.97
CA ALA A 222 -1.37 11.83 -19.69
C ALA A 222 0.09 11.55 -20.06
N ASP A 223 0.91 11.02 -19.14
CA ASP A 223 2.33 10.70 -19.42
C ASP A 223 2.52 9.69 -20.56
N LEU A 224 1.67 8.66 -20.64
CA LEU A 224 1.64 7.74 -21.81
C LEU A 224 1.35 8.48 -23.12
N LEU A 225 0.42 9.44 -23.08
CA LEU A 225 0.05 10.25 -24.24
C LEU A 225 1.12 11.29 -24.59
N LEU A 226 1.92 11.79 -23.64
CA LEU A 226 3.01 12.73 -23.91
C LEU A 226 4.08 12.16 -24.88
N LYS A 227 4.20 10.83 -24.95
CA LYS A 227 5.12 10.14 -25.87
C LYS A 227 4.61 10.05 -27.31
N THR A 228 3.29 10.18 -27.52
CA THR A 228 2.63 9.91 -28.81
C THR A 228 1.81 11.10 -29.32
N ASN A 229 0.92 11.64 -28.50
CA ASN A 229 0.08 12.79 -28.81
C ASN A 229 -0.02 13.74 -27.59
N PRO A 230 0.93 14.69 -27.45
CA PRO A 230 0.97 15.62 -26.32
C PRO A 230 -0.25 16.53 -26.15
N LEU A 231 -1.03 16.78 -27.21
CA LEU A 231 -2.26 17.57 -27.12
C LEU A 231 -3.44 16.74 -26.59
N GLN A 232 -3.45 15.43 -26.84
CA GLN A 232 -4.45 14.52 -26.26
C GLN A 232 -4.28 14.37 -24.74
N ALA A 233 -3.07 14.57 -24.21
CA ALA A 233 -2.84 14.69 -22.77
C ALA A 233 -3.60 15.90 -22.16
N VAL A 234 -3.70 17.03 -22.90
CA VAL A 234 -4.52 18.18 -22.49
C VAL A 234 -6.00 17.80 -22.45
N ASP A 235 -6.48 17.02 -23.41
CA ASP A 235 -7.87 16.51 -23.43
C ASP A 235 -8.17 15.52 -22.30
N VAL A 236 -7.16 14.78 -21.81
CA VAL A 236 -7.27 13.93 -20.61
C VAL A 236 -7.36 14.80 -19.36
N TYR A 237 -6.40 15.70 -19.13
CA TYR A 237 -6.43 16.60 -17.97
C TYR A 237 -7.70 17.47 -17.91
N SER A 238 -8.21 17.90 -19.08
CA SER A 238 -9.46 18.68 -19.18
C SER A 238 -10.72 17.93 -18.71
N LYS A 239 -10.66 16.61 -18.54
CA LYS A 239 -11.77 15.79 -18.00
C LYS A 239 -11.72 15.64 -16.48
N PHE A 240 -10.73 16.21 -15.80
CA PHE A 240 -10.68 16.17 -14.34
C PHE A 240 -11.77 17.07 -13.75
N PRO A 241 -12.57 16.59 -12.78
CA PRO A 241 -13.61 17.39 -12.13
C PRO A 241 -12.99 18.41 -11.15
N LEU A 242 -12.38 19.46 -11.70
CA LEU A 242 -11.76 20.54 -10.92
C LEU A 242 -12.78 21.17 -9.96
N LYS A 243 -12.37 21.30 -8.70
CA LYS A 243 -13.15 21.98 -7.65
C LYS A 243 -13.25 23.48 -7.96
N PRO A 244 -14.23 24.21 -7.38
CA PRO A 244 -14.25 25.67 -7.41
C PRO A 244 -12.91 26.25 -6.93
N LEU A 245 -12.42 27.32 -7.57
CA LEU A 245 -11.06 27.84 -7.37
C LEU A 245 -10.68 28.06 -5.89
N ASN A 246 -11.62 28.51 -5.07
CA ASN A 246 -11.44 28.76 -3.62
C ASN A 246 -11.20 27.49 -2.78
N SER A 247 -11.34 26.32 -3.38
CA SER A 247 -11.26 24.99 -2.74
C SER A 247 -10.32 24.03 -3.46
N GLN A 248 -9.57 24.50 -4.46
CA GLN A 248 -8.58 23.70 -5.18
C GLN A 248 -7.37 23.42 -4.31
N THR A 249 -6.88 22.18 -4.34
CA THR A 249 -5.64 21.77 -3.66
C THR A 249 -4.41 21.95 -4.56
N TYR A 250 -3.22 21.77 -4.00
CA TYR A 250 -1.98 21.71 -4.78
C TYR A 250 -2.00 20.60 -5.85
N ASP A 251 -2.69 19.48 -5.59
CA ASP A 251 -2.84 18.39 -6.56
C ASP A 251 -3.79 18.78 -7.71
N ASP A 252 -4.86 19.53 -7.42
CA ASP A 252 -5.72 20.13 -8.47
C ASP A 252 -4.92 21.15 -9.31
N ALA A 253 -4.03 21.91 -8.67
CA ALA A 253 -3.14 22.85 -9.36
C ALA A 253 -2.08 22.17 -10.23
N PHE A 254 -1.64 20.95 -9.92
CA PHE A 254 -0.77 20.18 -10.81
C PHE A 254 -1.45 19.96 -12.18
N ILE A 255 -2.72 19.56 -12.17
CA ILE A 255 -3.50 19.30 -13.40
C ILE A 255 -3.67 20.58 -14.23
N THR A 256 -4.03 21.70 -13.59
CA THR A 256 -4.18 22.99 -14.31
C THR A 256 -2.83 23.51 -14.83
N GLY A 257 -1.76 23.35 -14.04
CA GLY A 257 -0.39 23.69 -14.42
C GLY A 257 0.13 22.87 -15.60
N GLU A 258 -0.19 21.58 -15.68
CA GLU A 258 0.17 20.72 -16.81
C GLU A 258 -0.59 21.09 -18.09
N ILE A 259 -1.88 21.43 -18.01
CA ILE A 259 -2.65 21.99 -19.14
C ILE A 259 -1.96 23.26 -19.66
N VAL A 260 -1.63 24.20 -18.78
CA VAL A 260 -0.91 25.44 -19.13
C VAL A 260 0.43 25.12 -19.79
N ARG A 261 1.25 24.27 -19.15
CA ARG A 261 2.59 23.90 -19.63
C ARG A 261 2.55 23.35 -21.05
N LEU A 262 1.59 22.46 -21.34
CA LEU A 262 1.42 21.84 -22.66
C LEU A 262 0.92 22.84 -23.69
N LEU A 263 -0.15 23.60 -23.39
CA LEU A 263 -0.68 24.60 -24.32
C LEU A 263 0.36 25.68 -24.66
N MET A 264 1.12 26.15 -23.66
CA MET A 264 2.22 27.11 -23.86
C MET A 264 3.38 26.50 -24.68
N LYS A 265 3.78 25.26 -24.41
CA LYS A 265 4.87 24.56 -25.13
C LYS A 265 4.55 24.34 -26.61
N TYR A 266 3.29 24.11 -26.97
CA TYR A 266 2.84 23.90 -28.36
C TYR A 266 2.25 25.18 -29.00
N GLU A 267 2.55 26.35 -28.43
CA GLU A 267 2.12 27.68 -28.88
C GLU A 267 0.60 27.83 -29.11
N LYS A 268 -0.21 27.09 -28.33
CA LYS A 268 -1.69 27.11 -28.40
C LYS A 268 -2.27 28.22 -27.54
N TYR A 269 -1.79 29.44 -27.76
CA TYR A 269 -2.15 30.64 -26.98
C TYR A 269 -3.63 31.02 -27.09
N ASP A 270 -4.28 30.66 -28.19
CA ASP A 270 -5.69 30.95 -28.47
C ASP A 270 -6.64 29.80 -28.07
N ASP A 271 -6.13 28.75 -27.40
CA ASP A 271 -6.97 27.70 -26.84
C ASP A 271 -7.80 28.24 -25.66
N LYS A 272 -9.12 28.07 -25.74
CA LYS A 272 -10.09 28.54 -24.74
C LYS A 272 -9.82 28.00 -23.33
N ARG A 273 -9.08 26.89 -23.21
CA ARG A 273 -8.69 26.28 -21.94
C ARG A 273 -7.51 26.96 -21.28
N LEU A 274 -6.68 27.72 -22.01
CA LEU A 274 -5.47 28.32 -21.46
C LEU A 274 -5.81 29.35 -20.36
N ALA A 275 -6.71 30.30 -20.63
CA ALA A 275 -7.09 31.34 -19.68
C ALA A 275 -7.60 30.80 -18.32
N PRO A 276 -8.64 29.94 -18.24
CA PRO A 276 -9.16 29.47 -16.96
C PRO A 276 -8.16 28.61 -16.19
N ASN A 277 -7.35 27.79 -16.88
CA ASN A 277 -6.33 26.97 -16.21
C ASN A 277 -5.14 27.81 -15.72
N LEU A 278 -4.74 28.85 -16.46
CA LEU A 278 -3.67 29.77 -16.04
C LEU A 278 -4.09 30.62 -14.84
N ILE A 279 -5.36 31.05 -14.78
CA ILE A 279 -5.95 31.70 -13.61
C ILE A 279 -5.96 30.75 -12.40
N ALA A 280 -6.49 29.54 -12.57
CA ALA A 280 -6.56 28.54 -11.50
C ALA A 280 -5.18 28.19 -10.93
N TYR A 281 -4.22 27.90 -11.82
CA TYR A 281 -2.84 27.59 -11.46
C TYR A 281 -2.16 28.77 -10.74
N GLY A 282 -2.25 29.99 -11.30
CA GLY A 282 -1.67 31.20 -10.70
C GLY A 282 -2.31 31.61 -9.37
N ARG A 283 -3.57 31.24 -9.14
CA ARG A 283 -4.25 31.47 -7.85
C ARG A 283 -3.79 30.51 -6.75
N VAL A 284 -3.66 29.21 -7.04
CA VAL A 284 -3.26 28.21 -6.03
C VAL A 284 -1.75 28.24 -5.76
N MET A 285 -0.94 28.45 -6.80
CA MET A 285 0.53 28.46 -6.70
C MET A 285 1.14 29.86 -6.52
N GLY A 286 0.33 30.91 -6.67
CA GLY A 286 0.76 32.31 -6.61
C GLY A 286 1.34 32.83 -7.94
N LEU A 287 1.24 34.15 -8.15
CA LEU A 287 1.61 34.81 -9.41
C LEU A 287 3.05 34.51 -9.88
N ALA A 288 3.99 34.34 -8.94
CA ALA A 288 5.39 34.01 -9.23
C ALA A 288 5.58 32.66 -9.93
N SER A 289 4.64 31.70 -9.79
CA SER A 289 4.73 30.40 -10.50
C SER A 289 4.39 30.51 -11.98
N ILE A 290 3.69 31.59 -12.39
CA ILE A 290 3.26 31.81 -13.78
C ILE A 290 4.04 32.90 -14.50
N ASP A 291 5.00 33.54 -13.82
CA ASP A 291 5.73 34.70 -14.34
C ASP A 291 6.46 34.39 -15.65
N ASN A 292 7.01 33.18 -15.80
CA ASN A 292 7.59 32.69 -17.06
C ASN A 292 6.57 32.61 -18.21
N TYR A 293 5.33 32.19 -17.92
CA TYR A 293 4.25 32.12 -18.90
C TYR A 293 3.73 33.52 -19.27
N VAL A 294 3.58 34.41 -18.28
CA VAL A 294 3.26 35.83 -18.48
C VAL A 294 4.28 36.49 -19.41
N ASN A 295 5.58 36.35 -19.11
CA ASN A 295 6.66 36.88 -19.95
C ASN A 295 6.68 36.28 -21.38
N THR A 296 6.19 35.05 -21.57
CA THR A 296 6.08 34.43 -22.89
C THR A 296 4.89 34.98 -23.68
N LEU A 297 3.73 35.16 -23.03
CA LEU A 297 2.52 35.73 -23.63
C LEU A 297 2.71 37.21 -23.99
N ASP A 298 3.44 37.96 -23.16
CA ASP A 298 3.78 39.38 -23.37
C ASP A 298 4.62 39.56 -24.63
N ARG A 299 5.69 38.78 -24.77
CA ARG A 299 6.52 38.72 -26.01
C ARG A 299 5.76 38.26 -27.25
N LYS A 300 4.62 37.59 -27.09
CA LYS A 300 3.73 37.13 -28.16
C LYS A 300 2.52 38.06 -28.36
N MET A 301 2.51 39.24 -27.72
CA MET A 301 1.47 40.28 -27.79
C MET A 301 0.06 39.77 -27.43
N LYS A 302 -0.05 38.81 -26.51
CA LYS A 302 -1.34 38.24 -26.07
C LYS A 302 -1.96 39.06 -24.93
N ASN A 303 -2.04 40.38 -25.12
CA ASN A 303 -2.40 41.37 -24.10
C ASN A 303 -3.78 41.11 -23.48
N GLU A 304 -4.81 40.84 -24.29
CA GLU A 304 -6.15 40.50 -23.77
C GLU A 304 -6.14 39.28 -22.83
N LEU A 305 -5.34 38.26 -23.15
CA LEU A 305 -5.22 37.06 -22.34
C LEU A 305 -4.51 37.38 -21.01
N LEU A 306 -3.46 38.20 -21.05
CA LEU A 306 -2.76 38.66 -19.86
C LEU A 306 -3.66 39.47 -18.92
N MET A 307 -4.45 40.39 -19.46
CA MET A 307 -5.44 41.17 -18.71
C MET A 307 -6.49 40.26 -18.06
N LYS A 308 -7.07 39.32 -18.83
CA LYS A 308 -8.04 38.32 -18.33
C LYS A 308 -7.44 37.46 -17.21
N VAL A 309 -6.17 37.07 -17.32
CA VAL A 309 -5.46 36.25 -16.33
C VAL A 309 -5.19 37.02 -15.04
N TYR A 310 -4.65 38.25 -15.13
CA TYR A 310 -4.41 39.08 -13.95
C TYR A 310 -5.71 39.42 -13.22
N ALA A 311 -6.74 39.85 -13.94
CA ALA A 311 -8.05 40.14 -13.34
C ALA A 311 -8.65 38.91 -12.64
N GLY A 312 -8.59 37.74 -13.28
CA GLY A 312 -9.10 36.48 -12.73
C GLY A 312 -8.34 35.95 -11.51
N ILE A 313 -7.02 36.20 -11.41
CA ILE A 313 -6.23 35.82 -10.22
C ILE A 313 -6.59 36.70 -9.01
N HIS A 314 -6.99 37.95 -9.25
CA HIS A 314 -7.35 38.92 -8.21
C HIS A 314 -8.86 38.98 -7.89
N ASP A 315 -9.71 38.12 -8.48
CA ASP A 315 -11.18 38.17 -8.38
C ASP A 315 -11.80 39.54 -8.74
N LYS A 316 -11.17 40.25 -9.69
CA LYS A 316 -11.57 41.60 -10.11
C LYS A 316 -12.11 41.61 -11.54
N SER A 317 -12.88 42.65 -11.86
CA SER A 317 -13.21 42.96 -13.27
C SER A 317 -11.97 43.40 -14.02
N ILE A 318 -11.94 43.16 -15.33
CA ILE A 318 -10.92 43.73 -16.23
C ILE A 318 -10.99 45.26 -16.23
N GLU A 319 -12.18 45.82 -15.98
CA GLU A 319 -12.46 47.27 -15.92
C GLU A 319 -12.16 47.90 -14.54
N ASP A 320 -11.65 47.13 -13.57
CA ASP A 320 -11.28 47.65 -12.26
C ASP A 320 -10.20 48.74 -12.36
N THR A 321 -10.42 49.90 -11.74
CA THR A 321 -9.58 51.10 -11.92
C THR A 321 -8.12 50.88 -11.53
N GLU A 322 -7.85 50.06 -10.50
CA GLU A 322 -6.47 49.76 -10.08
C GLU A 322 -5.78 48.84 -11.08
N LEU A 323 -6.50 47.85 -11.62
CA LEU A 323 -5.99 46.97 -12.67
C LEU A 323 -5.80 47.70 -14.00
N GLN A 324 -6.70 48.60 -14.37
CA GLN A 324 -6.56 49.46 -15.55
C GLN A 324 -5.27 50.29 -15.48
N ALA A 325 -4.98 50.93 -14.35
CA ALA A 325 -3.73 51.65 -14.15
C ALA A 325 -2.49 50.75 -14.30
N PHE A 326 -2.55 49.50 -13.81
CA PHE A 326 -1.50 48.51 -14.01
C PHE A 326 -1.37 48.07 -15.48
N PHE A 327 -2.49 47.85 -16.19
CA PHE A 327 -2.50 47.46 -17.60
C PHE A 327 -1.95 48.56 -18.50
N THR A 328 -2.26 49.83 -18.25
CA THR A 328 -1.64 50.98 -18.93
C THR A 328 -0.13 51.06 -18.62
N PHE A 329 0.29 50.89 -17.37
CA PHE A 329 1.72 50.86 -17.01
C PHE A 329 2.47 49.70 -17.73
N LYS A 330 1.81 48.55 -17.90
CA LYS A 330 2.31 47.40 -18.66
C LYS A 330 2.16 47.52 -20.18
N HIS A 331 1.54 48.58 -20.70
CA HIS A 331 1.28 48.78 -22.13
C HIS A 331 0.45 47.64 -22.75
N TRP A 332 -0.50 47.09 -21.99
CA TRP A 332 -1.44 46.06 -22.47
C TRP A 332 -2.72 46.64 -23.07
N ILE A 333 -3.00 47.92 -22.80
CA ILE A 333 -4.09 48.76 -23.32
C ILE A 333 -3.48 50.03 -23.88
#